data_AF-A0A8T0FY18-F1
#
_entry.id   AF-A0A8T0FY18-F1
#
_cell.length_a   1.000
_cell.length_b   1.000
_cell.length_c   1.000
_cell.angle_alpha   90.00
_cell.angle_beta   90.00
_cell.angle_gamma   90.00
#
_symmetry.space_group_name_H-M   'P 1'
#
loop_
_entity.id
_entity.type
_entity.pdbx_description
1 polymer ?
#
loop_
_entity_poly.entity_id
_entity_poly.type
_entity_poly.pdbx_seq_one_letter_code
_entity_poly.pdbx_strand_id
1 'polypeptide(L)'
;MSESLTLFSRVCNFFNYFQDPYLVSRFQNYFGVYRIDVIKNGNLNGSVVKSEKETHEKFKNDCNNVITIKYKKQDDDIVLRHRKTLSSGSENSKSSPLTSDGEEISDVDSDSENAIKCKIKSKFWYYFFSFGAGLGYEMFYASFFPFWIWNIDGAVCRRVINVWVLIMYVGQAMKDIICWPRPAAPPVIHLEPHYVVEYGMPSTHAMVGAAVPFSFLYFTLYRYEYNVIYGILIASAWCILVCCSRLYMGMHTVLDIIGGLSLVAVLMAAILPFSDFIDHFQLTNPYSPLFTIAFMLLLQIIYPKTERWTPARGDTAVIMGTGTGFALGSWLNYRLGVIRGPPIPPPYMIMWPGYKVFGLALLRAIIGISCIVATRAFFKSVTYGLLCFVMRVDSKDLKSKQKILVEIPAKFITYTAIGFVITYVAPFVFRLLCIERATAFTEV
;
A
#
# COMPACT_ATOMS: atom_id res chain seq x y z
N MET A 1 6.19 43.08 9.14
CA MET A 1 7.25 42.44 8.33
C MET A 1 8.18 41.53 9.15
N SER A 2 8.45 41.81 10.44
CA SER A 2 9.25 40.91 11.29
C SER A 2 8.51 39.63 11.72
N GLU A 3 7.21 39.71 12.02
CA GLU A 3 6.40 38.54 12.43
C GLU A 3 6.18 37.52 11.29
N SER A 4 6.08 37.98 10.03
CA SER A 4 5.98 37.09 8.89
C SER A 4 7.30 36.32 8.63
N LEU A 5 8.44 36.95 8.90
CA LEU A 5 9.76 36.33 8.79
C LEU A 5 10.02 35.29 9.89
N THR A 6 9.55 35.55 11.13
CA THR A 6 9.66 34.58 12.22
C THR A 6 8.72 33.39 12.04
N LEU A 7 7.50 33.61 11.51
CA LEU A 7 6.59 32.52 11.16
C LEU A 7 7.18 31.63 10.05
N PHE A 8 7.69 32.24 8.98
CA PHE A 8 8.31 31.51 7.88
C PHE A 8 9.52 30.68 8.35
N SER A 9 10.39 31.25 9.18
CA SER A 9 11.53 30.53 9.76
C SER A 9 11.08 29.35 10.63
N ARG A 10 10.03 29.52 11.45
CA ARG A 10 9.47 28.43 12.27
C ARG A 10 8.88 27.30 11.41
N VAL A 11 8.18 27.64 10.33
CA VAL A 11 7.64 26.66 9.38
C VAL A 11 8.76 25.91 8.69
N CYS A 12 9.78 26.60 8.16
CA CYS A 12 10.93 25.93 7.55
C CYS A 12 11.66 24.99 8.53
N ASN A 13 11.85 25.41 9.78
CA ASN A 13 12.45 24.57 10.81
C ASN A 13 11.60 23.33 11.13
N PHE A 14 10.28 23.48 11.17
CA PHE A 14 9.34 22.37 11.34
C PHE A 14 9.48 21.34 10.19
N PHE A 15 9.44 21.82 8.94
CA PHE A 15 9.57 20.96 7.77
C PHE A 15 10.93 20.22 7.74
N ASN A 16 12.02 20.95 7.97
CA ASN A 16 13.36 20.36 7.99
C ASN A 16 13.52 19.30 9.10
N TYR A 17 12.95 19.54 10.27
CA TYR A 17 13.01 18.60 11.39
C TYR A 17 12.27 17.29 11.09
N PHE A 18 11.04 17.36 10.56
CA PHE A 18 10.24 16.15 10.30
C PHE A 18 10.64 15.42 9.01
N GLN A 19 11.36 16.08 8.11
CA GLN A 19 11.97 15.47 6.95
C GLN A 19 13.27 14.72 7.28
N ASP A 20 13.89 15.01 8.43
CA ASP A 20 15.20 14.48 8.80
C ASP A 20 15.25 12.93 8.80
N PRO A 21 16.06 12.30 7.92
CA PRO A 21 16.24 10.85 7.91
C PRO A 21 16.80 10.29 9.23
N TYR A 22 17.51 11.09 10.03
CA TYR A 22 17.99 10.65 11.34
C TYR A 22 16.86 10.35 12.33
N LEU A 23 15.71 11.01 12.19
CA LEU A 23 14.54 10.72 13.04
C LEU A 23 14.02 9.30 12.78
N VAL A 24 13.97 8.91 11.50
CA VAL A 24 13.59 7.56 11.07
C VAL A 24 14.64 6.53 11.54
N SER A 25 15.92 6.83 11.36
CA SER A 25 17.01 5.96 11.83
C SER A 25 16.99 5.78 13.36
N ARG A 26 16.72 6.84 14.13
CA ARG A 26 16.53 6.75 15.60
C ARG A 26 15.34 5.86 15.97
N PHE A 27 14.23 5.97 15.24
CA PHE A 27 13.07 5.10 15.43
C PHE A 27 13.42 3.63 15.15
N GLN A 28 14.12 3.35 14.05
CA GLN A 28 14.61 2.01 13.71
C GLN A 28 15.54 1.44 14.78
N ASN A 29 16.51 2.23 15.24
CA ASN A 29 17.46 1.86 16.29
C ASN A 29 16.76 1.58 17.63
N TYR A 30 15.75 2.36 17.98
CA TYR A 30 14.95 2.16 19.21
C TYR A 30 14.25 0.80 19.20
N PHE A 31 13.70 0.39 18.06
CA PHE A 31 13.06 -0.92 17.89
C PHE A 31 14.02 -2.05 17.46
N GLY A 32 15.33 -1.77 17.47
CA GLY A 32 16.37 -2.79 17.36
C GLY A 32 16.77 -3.15 15.93
N VAL A 33 16.62 -2.26 14.96
CA VAL A 33 17.15 -2.42 13.60
C VAL A 33 18.46 -1.65 13.48
N TYR A 34 19.56 -2.34 13.21
CA TYR A 34 20.89 -1.74 13.11
C TYR A 34 21.57 -2.09 11.79
N ARG A 35 22.36 -1.16 11.25
CA ARG A 35 23.19 -1.40 10.08
C ARG A 35 24.46 -2.13 10.49
N ILE A 36 24.85 -3.16 9.74
CA ILE A 36 26.17 -3.77 9.84
C ILE A 36 26.99 -3.22 8.67
N ASP A 37 27.88 -2.28 8.92
CA ASP A 37 28.83 -1.84 7.91
C ASP A 37 29.90 -2.94 7.76
N VAL A 38 29.90 -3.62 6.61
CA VAL A 38 30.96 -4.55 6.25
C VAL A 38 32.18 -3.72 5.86
N ILE A 39 33.11 -3.53 6.79
CA ILE A 39 34.42 -2.98 6.46
C ILE A 39 35.10 -3.97 5.52
N LYS A 40 35.30 -3.59 4.24
CA LYS A 40 36.24 -4.26 3.32
C LYS A 40 37.65 -4.05 3.88
N ASN A 41 38.04 -4.92 4.80
CA ASN A 41 39.38 -5.42 5.08
C ASN A 41 39.33 -6.06 6.47
N GLY A 42 39.82 -7.30 6.56
CA GLY A 42 39.80 -8.09 7.78
C GLY A 42 40.43 -7.35 8.96
N ASN A 43 39.59 -6.80 9.82
CA ASN A 43 39.78 -6.76 11.26
C ASN A 43 38.50 -6.22 11.92
N LEU A 44 37.90 -7.07 12.76
CA LEU A 44 36.82 -6.71 13.66
C LEU A 44 37.36 -5.76 14.73
N ASN A 45 37.27 -4.45 14.50
CA ASN A 45 37.34 -3.46 15.58
C ASN A 45 36.02 -2.69 15.61
N GLY A 46 35.16 -3.08 16.56
CA GLY A 46 33.99 -2.31 16.91
C GLY A 46 34.42 -0.98 17.49
N SER A 47 33.90 0.13 16.94
CA SER A 47 33.94 1.43 17.59
C SER A 47 32.92 1.41 18.74
N VAL A 48 33.31 0.75 19.83
CA VAL A 48 32.70 0.93 21.14
C VAL A 48 33.28 2.21 21.72
N VAL A 49 32.42 3.21 21.91
CA VAL A 49 32.74 4.35 22.79
C VAL A 49 33.02 3.76 24.17
N LYS A 50 34.28 3.87 24.59
CA LYS A 50 34.83 3.30 25.83
C LYS A 50 34.08 3.79 27.07
N SER A 51 33.63 2.84 27.89
CA SER A 51 33.75 2.90 29.34
C SER A 51 34.17 1.51 29.82
N GLU A 52 35.34 1.41 30.43
CA GLU A 52 35.88 0.22 31.12
C GLU A 52 34.90 -0.23 32.23
N LYS A 53 34.79 -1.49 32.67
CA LYS A 53 35.75 -2.59 32.87
C LYS A 53 35.07 -3.98 32.67
N GLU A 54 35.90 -4.94 32.26
CA GLU A 54 35.91 -6.40 32.55
C GLU A 54 34.53 -7.09 32.79
N THR A 55 34.18 -8.13 32.03
CA THR A 55 34.73 -9.48 32.21
C THR A 55 34.42 -10.34 30.99
N HIS A 56 35.38 -11.16 30.57
CA HIS A 56 35.26 -12.22 29.58
C HIS A 56 34.05 -13.14 29.86
N GLU A 57 33.07 -13.19 28.95
CA GLU A 57 32.25 -14.39 28.77
C GLU A 57 31.64 -14.50 27.37
N LYS A 58 31.90 -15.65 26.73
CA LYS A 58 31.13 -16.31 25.66
C LYS A 58 30.86 -15.52 24.36
N PHE A 59 31.84 -15.60 23.46
CA PHE A 59 31.57 -15.71 22.02
C PHE A 59 30.93 -17.10 21.76
N LYS A 60 29.60 -17.19 21.83
CA LYS A 60 28.85 -18.34 21.28
C LYS A 60 27.46 -17.90 20.83
N ASN A 61 27.24 -18.03 19.52
CA ASN A 61 25.96 -18.03 18.80
C ASN A 61 25.17 -16.71 18.74
N ASP A 62 25.45 -15.85 17.74
CA ASP A 62 24.54 -14.75 17.39
C ASP A 62 24.36 -14.56 15.87
N CYS A 63 24.41 -15.67 15.10
CA CYS A 63 24.19 -15.68 13.64
C CYS A 63 22.70 -15.72 13.22
N ASN A 64 21.75 -15.81 14.16
CA ASN A 64 20.34 -16.10 13.82
C ASN A 64 19.49 -14.88 13.43
N ASN A 65 20.07 -13.67 13.37
CA ASN A 65 19.33 -12.40 13.26
C ASN A 65 19.87 -11.41 12.20
N VAL A 66 20.67 -11.87 11.24
CA VAL A 66 21.20 -11.03 10.15
C VAL A 66 20.32 -11.18 8.91
N ILE A 67 19.72 -10.09 8.44
CA ILE A 67 19.01 -10.03 7.15
C ILE A 67 19.93 -9.36 6.13
N THR A 68 20.02 -9.95 4.94
CA THR A 68 20.73 -9.36 3.80
C THR A 68 19.72 -8.75 2.85
N ILE A 69 19.81 -7.43 2.66
CA ILE A 69 18.93 -6.68 1.77
C ILE A 69 19.68 -6.47 0.45
N LYS A 70 19.08 -6.94 -0.64
CA LYS A 70 19.62 -6.79 -2.00
C LYS A 70 18.78 -5.77 -2.77
N TYR A 71 19.44 -4.78 -3.37
CA TYR A 71 18.83 -3.87 -4.33
C TYR A 71 18.92 -4.48 -5.74
N LYS A 72 17.93 -4.25 -6.60
CA LYS A 72 18.00 -4.71 -7.99
C LYS A 72 18.78 -3.69 -8.81
N LYS A 73 19.49 -4.16 -9.85
CA LYS A 73 20.34 -3.37 -10.78
C LYS A 73 19.64 -2.18 -11.45
N GLN A 74 18.31 -2.13 -11.42
CA GLN A 74 17.47 -1.06 -11.99
C GLN A 74 17.16 0.06 -10.96
N ASP A 75 17.39 -0.20 -9.66
CA ASP A 75 17.30 0.76 -8.56
C ASP A 75 18.61 1.56 -8.40
N ASP A 76 19.70 1.05 -8.98
CA ASP A 76 21.06 1.58 -8.82
C ASP A 76 21.19 3.02 -9.34
N ASP A 77 20.56 3.38 -10.47
CA ASP A 77 20.63 4.75 -11.01
C ASP A 77 19.93 5.79 -10.12
N ILE A 78 18.92 5.37 -9.34
CA ILE A 78 18.16 6.26 -8.45
C ILE A 78 18.89 6.44 -7.12
N VAL A 79 19.44 5.35 -6.56
CA VAL A 79 20.26 5.38 -5.34
C VAL A 79 21.58 6.13 -5.58
N LEU A 80 22.24 5.95 -6.74
CA LEU A 80 23.44 6.70 -7.10
C LEU A 80 23.17 8.18 -7.39
N ARG A 81 22.03 8.55 -7.96
CA ARG A 81 21.68 9.97 -8.18
C ARG A 81 21.45 10.70 -6.85
N HIS A 82 20.81 10.08 -5.87
CA HIS A 82 20.67 10.67 -4.53
C HIS A 82 22.00 10.81 -3.78
N ARG A 83 22.96 9.92 -4.03
CA ARG A 83 24.32 10.05 -3.50
C ARG A 83 25.07 11.25 -4.08
N LYS A 84 24.83 11.61 -5.35
CA LYS A 84 25.49 12.74 -6.03
C LYS A 84 24.88 14.11 -5.71
N THR A 85 23.57 14.20 -5.47
CA THR A 85 22.90 15.49 -5.19
C THR A 85 23.24 16.09 -3.83
N LEU A 86 23.89 15.35 -2.92
CA LEU A 86 24.43 15.90 -1.66
C LEU A 86 25.97 16.08 -1.66
N SER A 87 26.67 15.62 -2.69
CA SER A 87 28.14 15.75 -2.77
C SER A 87 28.62 16.80 -3.78
N SER A 88 27.73 17.58 -4.41
CA SER A 88 28.14 18.71 -5.26
C SER A 88 28.50 19.93 -4.41
N GLY A 89 29.63 19.80 -3.72
CA GLY A 89 30.34 20.84 -3.00
C GLY A 89 31.83 20.55 -3.04
N SER A 90 32.36 20.09 -4.17
CA SER A 90 33.78 20.21 -4.52
C SER A 90 34.00 19.80 -5.99
N GLU A 91 34.25 20.77 -6.84
CA GLU A 91 34.93 20.54 -8.12
C GLU A 91 36.39 20.20 -7.85
N ASN A 92 36.93 19.09 -8.37
CA ASN A 92 37.96 19.13 -9.42
C ASN A 92 38.59 17.77 -9.76
N SER A 93 39.18 17.79 -10.97
CA SER A 93 40.23 16.97 -11.57
C SER A 93 39.94 15.53 -12.03
N LYS A 94 39.96 15.44 -13.37
CA LYS A 94 40.35 14.29 -14.20
C LYS A 94 41.78 13.82 -13.85
N SER A 95 42.01 12.51 -13.89
CA SER A 95 43.13 11.91 -14.63
C SER A 95 43.01 10.39 -14.62
N SER A 96 42.87 9.80 -15.81
CA SER A 96 43.12 8.40 -16.10
C SER A 96 44.62 8.10 -15.91
N PRO A 97 44.99 6.85 -15.61
CA PRO A 97 46.11 6.24 -16.34
C PRO A 97 45.70 4.93 -16.99
N LEU A 98 46.07 4.78 -18.26
CA LEU A 98 46.26 3.48 -18.90
C LEU A 98 47.44 2.78 -18.21
N THR A 99 47.28 1.48 -17.93
CA THR A 99 48.37 0.51 -18.12
C THR A 99 47.81 -0.75 -18.75
N SER A 100 48.45 -1.12 -19.86
CA SER A 100 48.51 -2.44 -20.47
C SER A 100 48.82 -3.50 -19.41
N ASP A 101 48.06 -4.59 -19.41
CA ASP A 101 48.59 -5.96 -19.58
C ASP A 101 47.45 -6.96 -19.37
N GLY A 102 47.31 -7.87 -20.33
CA GLY A 102 46.24 -8.86 -20.36
C GLY A 102 46.50 -9.98 -19.38
N GLU A 103 45.59 -10.13 -18.42
CA GLU A 103 45.24 -11.42 -17.82
C GLU A 103 43.72 -11.47 -17.69
N GLU A 104 43.12 -12.46 -18.34
CA GLU A 104 41.72 -12.83 -18.13
C GLU A 104 41.54 -13.27 -16.67
N ILE A 105 41.06 -12.37 -15.83
CA ILE A 105 40.53 -12.72 -14.51
C ILE A 105 39.05 -13.01 -14.68
N SER A 106 38.74 -14.28 -14.45
CA SER A 106 37.44 -14.91 -14.43
C SER A 106 36.35 -14.10 -13.71
N ASP A 107 35.15 -14.17 -14.29
CA ASP A 107 33.87 -13.63 -13.80
C ASP A 107 33.51 -14.12 -12.38
N VAL A 108 34.12 -13.53 -11.35
CA VAL A 108 33.73 -13.73 -9.96
C VAL A 108 33.59 -12.36 -9.27
N ASP A 109 32.38 -12.09 -8.78
CA ASP A 109 32.01 -11.06 -7.78
C ASP A 109 31.63 -9.63 -8.19
N SER A 110 31.00 -9.41 -9.36
CA SER A 110 30.21 -8.19 -9.59
C SER A 110 28.84 -8.15 -8.88
N ASP A 111 28.44 -9.25 -8.23
CA ASP A 111 27.13 -9.40 -7.54
C ASP A 111 27.16 -8.99 -6.04
N SER A 112 28.33 -8.59 -5.53
CA SER A 112 28.56 -8.34 -4.10
C SER A 112 28.48 -6.86 -3.68
N GLU A 113 28.44 -5.90 -4.61
CA GLU A 113 28.67 -4.49 -4.26
C GLU A 113 27.49 -3.75 -3.61
N ASN A 114 26.24 -4.25 -3.72
CA ASN A 114 25.05 -3.52 -3.24
C ASN A 114 24.20 -4.27 -2.20
N ALA A 115 24.78 -5.22 -1.46
CA ALA A 115 24.08 -5.91 -0.38
C ALA A 115 24.31 -5.23 0.99
N ILE A 116 23.26 -4.65 1.58
CA ILE A 116 23.33 -4.10 2.95
C ILE A 116 22.95 -5.22 3.92
N LYS A 117 23.85 -5.51 4.87
CA LYS A 117 23.53 -6.40 6.00
C LYS A 117 22.94 -5.58 7.14
N CYS A 118 21.79 -6.01 7.66
CA CYS A 118 21.19 -5.41 8.85
C CYS A 118 21.00 -6.46 9.95
N LYS A 119 21.14 -6.03 11.21
CA LYS A 119 20.88 -6.85 12.40
C LYS A 119 19.53 -6.46 12.98
N ILE A 120 18.67 -7.45 13.22
CA ILE A 120 17.40 -7.26 13.93
C ILE A 120 17.53 -7.84 15.33
N LYS A 121 17.55 -6.98 16.35
CA LYS A 121 17.68 -7.39 17.75
C LYS A 121 16.41 -8.05 18.28
N SER A 122 15.23 -7.52 17.94
CA SER A 122 13.94 -8.03 18.42
C SER A 122 13.07 -8.55 17.29
N LYS A 123 12.80 -9.86 17.27
CA LYS A 123 11.89 -10.47 16.29
C LYS A 123 10.44 -10.04 16.48
N PHE A 124 10.03 -9.78 17.73
CA PHE A 124 8.67 -9.33 18.02
C PHE A 124 8.34 -8.03 17.29
N TRP A 125 9.18 -7.00 17.45
CA TRP A 125 8.97 -5.69 16.80
C TRP A 125 9.04 -5.80 15.28
N TYR A 126 9.95 -6.62 14.75
CA TYR A 126 10.01 -6.89 13.33
C TYR A 126 8.70 -7.45 12.80
N TYR A 127 8.15 -8.51 13.40
CA TYR A 127 6.89 -9.09 12.94
C TYR A 127 5.68 -8.17 13.20
N PHE A 128 5.68 -7.44 14.32
CA PHE A 128 4.62 -6.49 14.65
C PHE A 128 4.52 -5.36 13.62
N PHE A 129 5.64 -4.74 13.26
CA PHE A 129 5.66 -3.70 12.22
C PHE A 129 5.55 -4.28 10.81
N SER A 130 6.02 -5.50 10.56
CA SER A 130 5.74 -6.20 9.29
C SER A 130 4.26 -6.44 9.09
N PHE A 131 3.56 -6.84 10.15
CA PHE A 131 2.10 -6.96 10.14
C PHE A 131 1.44 -5.59 9.90
N GLY A 132 1.88 -4.54 10.60
CA GLY A 132 1.40 -3.19 10.40
C GLY A 132 1.62 -2.65 8.98
N ALA A 133 2.75 -2.97 8.35
CA ALA A 133 3.01 -2.63 6.95
C ALA A 133 2.10 -3.46 6.02
N GLY A 134 1.89 -4.73 6.37
CA GLY A 134 0.96 -5.64 5.71
C GLY A 134 -0.46 -5.12 5.59
N LEU A 135 -0.96 -4.41 6.60
CA LEU A 135 -2.30 -3.79 6.60
C LEU A 135 -2.46 -2.71 5.52
N GLY A 136 -1.36 -2.17 4.97
CA GLY A 136 -1.38 -1.20 3.87
C GLY A 136 -1.23 -1.83 2.48
N TYR A 137 -1.08 -3.15 2.37
CA TYR A 137 -0.84 -3.84 1.10
C TYR A 137 -2.09 -4.30 0.37
N GLU A 138 -1.95 -4.42 -0.96
CA GLU A 138 -2.99 -4.94 -1.85
C GLU A 138 -3.53 -6.29 -1.36
N MET A 139 -2.66 -7.20 -0.91
CA MET A 139 -3.06 -8.54 -0.46
C MET A 139 -3.98 -8.50 0.76
N PHE A 140 -3.79 -7.52 1.65
CA PHE A 140 -4.68 -7.32 2.79
C PHE A 140 -6.06 -6.89 2.30
N TYR A 141 -6.16 -5.83 1.48
CA TYR A 141 -7.44 -5.33 0.99
C TYR A 141 -8.17 -6.33 0.07
N ALA A 142 -7.42 -7.11 -0.72
CA ALA A 142 -7.93 -8.18 -1.55
C ALA A 142 -8.54 -9.34 -0.75
N SER A 143 -8.28 -9.43 0.55
CA SER A 143 -8.86 -10.44 1.46
C SER A 143 -9.89 -9.82 2.41
N PHE A 144 -9.59 -8.62 2.93
CA PHE A 144 -10.39 -7.94 3.94
C PHE A 144 -11.73 -7.41 3.42
N PHE A 145 -11.77 -6.72 2.28
CA PHE A 145 -13.04 -6.22 1.72
C PHE A 145 -13.99 -7.36 1.31
N PRO A 146 -13.53 -8.42 0.62
CA PRO A 146 -14.39 -9.56 0.33
C PRO A 146 -14.90 -10.24 1.60
N PHE A 147 -14.02 -10.44 2.58
CA PHE A 147 -14.42 -11.02 3.86
C PHE A 147 -15.54 -10.21 4.51
N TRP A 148 -15.41 -8.88 4.53
CA TRP A 148 -16.43 -8.00 5.10
C TRP A 148 -17.76 -8.09 4.34
N ILE A 149 -17.73 -8.07 3.01
CA ILE A 149 -18.95 -8.14 2.18
C ILE A 149 -19.68 -9.47 2.37
N TRP A 150 -18.95 -10.58 2.43
CA TRP A 150 -19.56 -11.90 2.53
C TRP A 150 -20.07 -12.23 3.94
N ASN A 151 -19.52 -11.58 4.98
CA ASN A 151 -19.74 -12.01 6.36
C ASN A 151 -20.27 -10.94 7.31
N ILE A 152 -20.07 -9.65 7.04
CA ILE A 152 -20.35 -8.56 8.00
C ILE A 152 -21.42 -7.62 7.46
N ASP A 153 -21.09 -6.74 6.52
CA ASP A 153 -22.05 -5.81 5.90
C ASP A 153 -21.56 -5.25 4.54
N GLY A 154 -22.20 -5.66 3.45
CA GLY A 154 -21.91 -5.22 2.11
C GLY A 154 -22.27 -3.76 1.82
N ALA A 155 -23.29 -3.21 2.48
CA ALA A 155 -23.69 -1.80 2.32
C ALA A 155 -22.65 -0.85 2.91
N VAL A 156 -22.11 -1.17 4.09
CA VAL A 156 -21.00 -0.44 4.71
C VAL A 156 -19.76 -0.55 3.85
N CYS A 157 -19.37 -1.77 3.44
CA CYS A 157 -18.14 -1.96 2.68
C CYS A 157 -18.16 -1.26 1.32
N ARG A 158 -19.31 -1.21 0.64
CA ARG A 158 -19.46 -0.54 -0.65
C ARG A 158 -19.17 0.96 -0.53
N ARG A 159 -19.70 1.63 0.49
CA ARG A 159 -19.39 3.03 0.82
C ARG A 159 -17.91 3.22 1.16
N VAL A 160 -17.33 2.34 1.98
CA VAL A 160 -15.89 2.39 2.30
C VAL A 160 -15.03 2.24 1.03
N ILE A 161 -15.38 1.35 0.11
CA ILE A 161 -14.64 1.14 -1.14
C ILE A 161 -14.71 2.40 -2.02
N ASN A 162 -15.87 3.06 -2.11
CA ASN A 162 -15.99 4.33 -2.86
C ASN A 162 -15.05 5.39 -2.29
N VAL A 163 -15.02 5.56 -0.96
CA VAL A 163 -14.11 6.50 -0.28
C VAL A 163 -12.65 6.10 -0.52
N TRP A 164 -12.33 4.82 -0.36
CA TRP A 164 -10.99 4.26 -0.55
C TRP A 164 -10.44 4.49 -1.96
N VAL A 165 -11.24 4.22 -3.00
CA VAL A 165 -10.84 4.37 -4.41
C VAL A 165 -10.48 5.82 -4.72
N LEU A 166 -11.31 6.78 -4.29
CA LEU A 166 -11.07 8.20 -4.53
C LEU A 166 -9.84 8.70 -3.77
N ILE A 167 -9.70 8.35 -2.48
CA ILE A 167 -8.55 8.75 -1.66
C ILE A 167 -7.25 8.19 -2.22
N MET A 168 -7.25 6.92 -2.63
CA MET A 168 -6.05 6.29 -3.19
C MET A 168 -5.70 6.85 -4.57
N TYR A 169 -6.69 7.15 -5.41
CA TYR A 169 -6.46 7.84 -6.68
C TYR A 169 -5.75 9.18 -6.47
N VAL A 170 -6.30 10.03 -5.60
CA VAL A 170 -5.71 11.34 -5.29
C VAL A 170 -4.34 11.18 -4.65
N GLY A 171 -4.18 10.26 -3.69
CA GLY A 171 -2.90 10.02 -3.01
C GLY A 171 -1.78 9.58 -3.95
N GLN A 172 -2.06 8.65 -4.87
CA GLN A 172 -1.09 8.20 -5.87
C GLN A 172 -0.80 9.29 -6.91
N ALA A 173 -1.82 10.00 -7.39
CA ALA A 173 -1.63 11.14 -8.28
C ALA A 173 -0.77 12.25 -7.63
N MET A 174 -1.00 12.56 -6.35
CA MET A 174 -0.20 13.55 -5.62
C MET A 174 1.25 13.12 -5.45
N LYS A 175 1.54 11.83 -5.26
CA LYS A 175 2.93 11.33 -5.23
C LYS A 175 3.66 11.64 -6.54
N ASP A 176 3.00 11.37 -7.66
CA ASP A 176 3.56 11.57 -8.99
C ASP A 176 3.62 13.05 -9.41
N ILE A 177 2.83 13.92 -8.77
CA ILE A 177 2.92 15.38 -8.94
C ILE A 177 4.04 15.98 -8.09
N ILE A 178 4.09 15.63 -6.79
CA ILE A 178 5.06 16.20 -5.84
C ILE A 178 6.47 15.67 -6.11
N CYS A 179 6.58 14.41 -6.55
CA CYS A 179 7.85 13.75 -6.84
C CYS A 179 8.84 13.75 -5.67
N TRP A 180 8.35 13.71 -4.43
CA TRP A 180 9.19 13.81 -3.24
C TRP A 180 10.07 12.55 -3.05
N PRO A 181 11.37 12.69 -2.78
CA PRO A 181 12.25 11.55 -2.58
C PRO A 181 11.95 10.78 -1.29
N ARG A 182 12.33 9.49 -1.27
CA ARG A 182 12.32 8.65 -0.07
C ARG A 182 13.42 9.10 0.91
N PRO A 183 13.33 8.79 2.22
CA PRO A 183 14.39 9.11 3.16
C PRO A 183 15.73 8.49 2.74
N ALA A 184 16.80 9.28 2.85
CA ALA A 184 18.12 8.87 2.41
C ALA A 184 18.68 7.68 3.22
N ALA A 185 19.32 6.75 2.51
CA ALA A 185 20.03 5.61 3.07
C ALA A 185 21.50 5.65 2.62
N PRO A 186 22.48 5.75 3.55
CA PRO A 186 22.37 5.90 5.01
C PRO A 186 21.84 7.29 5.44
N PRO A 187 21.33 7.47 6.69
CA PRO A 187 21.38 6.56 7.85
C PRO A 187 20.20 5.58 7.98
N VAL A 188 19.17 5.70 7.13
CA VAL A 188 17.99 4.83 7.17
C VAL A 188 18.28 3.49 6.50
N ILE A 189 17.59 2.43 6.94
CA ILE A 189 17.64 1.11 6.31
C ILE A 189 16.29 0.84 5.64
N HIS A 190 16.28 0.71 4.31
CA HIS A 190 15.08 0.33 3.57
C HIS A 190 14.87 -1.18 3.69
N LEU A 191 13.91 -1.60 4.53
CA LEU A 191 13.55 -3.02 4.67
C LEU A 191 12.76 -3.55 3.45
N GLU A 192 12.31 -2.65 2.56
CA GLU A 192 11.46 -2.96 1.41
C GLU A 192 12.06 -2.35 0.12
N PRO A 193 13.19 -2.89 -0.37
CA PRO A 193 13.97 -2.26 -1.44
C PRO A 193 13.19 -2.07 -2.74
N HIS A 194 12.23 -2.93 -3.05
CA HIS A 194 11.42 -2.86 -4.27
C HIS A 194 10.48 -1.64 -4.33
N TYR A 195 10.19 -0.99 -3.19
CA TYR A 195 9.36 0.21 -3.13
C TYR A 195 10.17 1.52 -3.12
N VAL A 196 11.51 1.45 -3.15
CA VAL A 196 12.39 2.63 -3.11
C VAL A 196 12.27 3.47 -4.39
N VAL A 197 11.89 2.85 -5.51
CA VAL A 197 11.63 3.54 -6.78
C VAL A 197 10.45 4.50 -6.73
N GLU A 198 9.52 4.33 -5.79
CA GLU A 198 8.36 5.20 -5.61
C GLU A 198 8.69 6.48 -4.84
N TYR A 199 7.91 7.53 -5.08
CA TYR A 199 7.98 8.76 -4.30
C TYR A 199 7.47 8.61 -2.85
N GLY A 200 8.04 9.40 -1.95
CA GLY A 200 7.78 9.35 -0.50
C GLY A 200 6.52 10.08 -0.06
N MET A 201 6.26 11.28 -0.56
CA MET A 201 5.17 12.14 -0.10
C MET A 201 4.02 12.22 -1.13
N PRO A 202 2.75 12.12 -0.72
CA PRO A 202 2.26 11.73 0.62
C PRO A 202 2.40 10.22 0.87
N SER A 203 2.45 9.82 2.15
CA SER A 203 2.40 8.41 2.50
C SER A 203 1.01 7.81 2.25
N THR A 204 0.85 7.09 1.13
CA THR A 204 -0.42 6.43 0.78
C THR A 204 -0.78 5.31 1.77
N HIS A 205 0.19 4.69 2.43
CA HIS A 205 -0.06 3.74 3.50
C HIS A 205 -0.68 4.44 4.73
N ALA A 206 -0.17 5.61 5.12
CA ALA A 206 -0.79 6.40 6.19
C ALA A 206 -2.20 6.88 5.79
N MET A 207 -2.38 7.32 4.54
CA MET A 207 -3.69 7.71 4.02
C MET A 207 -4.69 6.57 4.12
N VAL A 208 -4.36 5.37 3.62
CA VAL A 208 -5.27 4.23 3.66
C VAL A 208 -5.48 3.67 5.08
N GLY A 209 -4.42 3.70 5.90
CA GLY A 209 -4.44 3.31 7.31
C GLY A 209 -5.32 4.21 8.18
N ALA A 210 -5.60 5.45 7.74
CA ALA A 210 -6.63 6.30 8.32
C ALA A 210 -7.99 6.12 7.60
N ALA A 211 -8.02 6.26 6.28
CA ALA A 211 -9.25 6.31 5.49
C ALA A 211 -10.16 5.11 5.75
N VAL A 212 -9.61 3.89 5.70
CA VAL A 212 -10.41 2.67 5.79
C VAL A 212 -11.04 2.51 7.17
N PRO A 213 -10.28 2.44 8.29
CA PRO A 213 -10.89 2.23 9.60
C PRO A 213 -11.80 3.38 10.05
N PHE A 214 -11.47 4.64 9.74
CA PHE A 214 -12.35 5.77 10.07
C PHE A 214 -13.61 5.81 9.19
N SER A 215 -13.55 5.35 7.94
CA SER A 215 -14.76 5.18 7.12
C SER A 215 -15.65 4.07 7.66
N PHE A 216 -15.10 2.94 8.09
CA PHE A 216 -15.89 1.90 8.76
C PHE A 216 -16.58 2.46 9.99
N LEU A 217 -15.83 3.12 10.89
CA LEU A 217 -16.39 3.77 12.07
C LEU A 217 -17.54 4.73 11.72
N TYR A 218 -17.36 5.58 10.71
CA TYR A 218 -18.36 6.54 10.26
C TYR A 218 -19.64 5.86 9.76
N PHE A 219 -19.52 4.85 8.89
CA PHE A 219 -20.68 4.18 8.29
C PHE A 219 -21.35 3.16 9.23
N THR A 220 -20.67 2.74 10.30
CA THR A 220 -21.28 1.87 11.33
C THR A 220 -21.91 2.65 12.49
N LEU A 221 -21.53 3.92 12.68
CA LEU A 221 -21.92 4.76 13.83
C LEU A 221 -23.45 4.81 14.09
N TYR A 222 -24.23 5.02 13.04
CA TYR A 222 -25.70 5.07 13.11
C TYR A 222 -26.37 3.82 12.57
N ARG A 223 -25.58 2.81 12.19
CA ARG A 223 -26.07 1.56 11.63
C ARG A 223 -26.12 0.44 12.66
N TYR A 224 -25.17 0.41 13.60
CA TYR A 224 -25.09 -0.61 14.63
C TYR A 224 -25.02 -0.02 16.02
N GLU A 225 -25.60 -0.72 16.99
CA GLU A 225 -25.50 -0.37 18.40
C GLU A 225 -24.18 -0.89 18.98
N TYR A 226 -23.22 0.00 19.21
CA TYR A 226 -22.00 -0.27 19.97
C TYR A 226 -21.43 1.01 20.57
N ASN A 227 -20.55 0.86 21.56
CA ASN A 227 -19.88 2.01 22.16
C ASN A 227 -18.82 2.59 21.20
N VAL A 228 -19.07 3.82 20.74
CA VAL A 228 -18.22 4.60 19.84
C VAL A 228 -16.77 4.69 20.29
N ILE A 229 -16.52 4.74 21.60
CA ILE A 229 -15.16 4.84 22.15
C ILE A 229 -14.32 3.66 21.69
N TYR A 230 -14.86 2.43 21.72
CA TYR A 230 -14.14 1.26 21.21
C TYR A 230 -13.86 1.37 19.71
N GLY A 231 -14.81 1.89 18.93
CA GLY A 231 -14.62 2.15 17.50
C GLY A 231 -13.49 3.14 17.22
N ILE A 232 -13.44 4.25 17.97
CA ILE A 232 -12.36 5.25 17.89
C ILE A 232 -11.02 4.63 18.28
N LEU A 233 -10.97 3.85 19.36
CA LEU A 233 -9.74 3.19 19.81
C LEU A 233 -9.20 2.21 18.77
N ILE A 234 -10.07 1.37 18.19
CA ILE A 234 -9.68 0.42 17.13
C ILE A 234 -9.18 1.16 15.89
N ALA A 235 -9.92 2.17 15.43
CA ALA A 235 -9.54 2.93 14.25
C ALA A 235 -8.22 3.68 14.43
N SER A 236 -8.02 4.28 15.61
CA SER A 236 -6.79 4.97 15.98
C SER A 236 -5.62 4.00 16.10
N ALA A 237 -5.81 2.85 16.75
CA ALA A 237 -4.79 1.82 16.90
C ALA A 237 -4.33 1.27 15.53
N TRP A 238 -5.27 1.03 14.62
CA TRP A 238 -4.97 0.65 13.24
C TRP A 238 -4.12 1.73 12.54
N CYS A 239 -4.58 2.98 12.56
CA CYS A 239 -3.90 4.08 11.90
C CYS A 239 -2.47 4.29 12.45
N ILE A 240 -2.31 4.29 13.77
CA ILE A 240 -1.01 4.42 14.44
C ILE A 240 -0.10 3.25 14.06
N LEU A 241 -0.59 2.02 14.06
CA LEU A 241 0.19 0.83 13.70
C LEU A 241 0.70 0.92 12.25
N VAL A 242 -0.15 1.34 11.31
CA VAL A 242 0.24 1.51 9.90
C VAL A 242 1.25 2.66 9.75
N CYS A 243 1.05 3.79 10.42
CA CYS A 243 1.99 4.91 10.36
C CYS A 243 3.37 4.54 10.92
N CYS A 244 3.41 3.96 12.12
CA CYS A 244 4.65 3.53 12.76
C CYS A 244 5.38 2.45 11.95
N SER A 245 4.65 1.54 11.27
CA SER A 245 5.29 0.55 10.41
C SER A 245 6.05 1.17 9.25
N ARG A 246 5.59 2.29 8.67
CA ARG A 246 6.29 2.98 7.57
C ARG A 246 7.61 3.61 8.00
N LEU A 247 7.67 4.10 9.25
CA LEU A 247 8.92 4.55 9.87
C LEU A 247 9.85 3.37 10.13
N TYR A 248 9.32 2.27 10.68
CA TYR A 248 10.10 1.06 10.96
C TYR A 248 10.71 0.44 9.70
N MET A 249 9.94 0.37 8.61
CA MET A 249 10.43 -0.14 7.31
C MET A 249 11.41 0.82 6.61
N GLY A 250 11.57 2.03 7.15
CA GLY A 250 12.47 3.04 6.60
C GLY A 250 11.96 3.67 5.31
N MET A 251 10.69 3.47 4.95
CA MET A 251 10.18 3.87 3.63
C MET A 251 9.68 5.31 3.60
N HIS A 252 9.37 5.92 4.74
CA HIS A 252 8.83 7.27 4.80
C HIS A 252 9.48 8.08 5.92
N THR A 253 9.56 9.40 5.72
CA THR A 253 9.86 10.36 6.78
C THR A 253 8.61 10.61 7.64
N VAL A 254 8.78 11.27 8.79
CA VAL A 254 7.64 11.69 9.60
C VAL A 254 6.81 12.76 8.86
N LEU A 255 7.46 13.62 8.08
CA LEU A 255 6.79 14.61 7.23
C LEU A 255 5.89 13.93 6.17
N ASP A 256 6.34 12.85 5.53
CA ASP A 256 5.53 12.12 4.55
C ASP A 256 4.24 11.56 5.17
N ILE A 257 4.33 11.10 6.42
CA ILE A 257 3.19 10.58 7.19
C ILE A 257 2.24 11.70 7.57
N ILE A 258 2.75 12.82 8.12
CA ILE A 258 1.95 13.99 8.45
C ILE A 258 1.24 14.50 7.20
N GLY A 259 1.95 14.64 6.07
CA GLY A 259 1.36 15.05 4.80
C GLY A 259 0.27 14.10 4.31
N GLY A 260 0.47 12.79 4.45
CA GLY A 260 -0.56 11.79 4.16
C GLY A 260 -1.79 11.92 5.05
N LEU A 261 -1.60 12.03 6.37
CA LEU A 261 -2.68 12.19 7.34
C LEU A 261 -3.46 13.50 7.17
N SER A 262 -2.77 14.60 6.85
CA SER A 262 -3.41 15.88 6.53
C SER A 262 -4.22 15.79 5.24
N LEU A 263 -3.66 15.21 4.17
CA LEU A 263 -4.36 15.06 2.90
C LEU A 263 -5.61 14.19 3.05
N VAL A 264 -5.50 13.02 3.71
CA VAL A 264 -6.65 12.14 3.90
C VAL A 264 -7.72 12.78 4.77
N ALA A 265 -7.36 13.55 5.80
CA ALA A 265 -8.34 14.25 6.63
C ALA A 265 -9.18 15.25 5.81
N VAL A 266 -8.53 16.05 4.94
CA VAL A 266 -9.20 16.98 4.03
C VAL A 266 -10.10 16.22 3.03
N LEU A 267 -9.57 15.16 2.42
CA LEU A 267 -10.34 14.36 1.46
C LEU A 267 -11.53 13.67 2.11
N MET A 268 -11.40 13.13 3.32
CA MET A 268 -12.51 12.51 4.03
C MET A 268 -13.58 13.53 4.41
N ALA A 269 -13.21 14.71 4.88
CA ALA A 269 -14.15 15.79 5.15
C ALA A 269 -14.94 16.20 3.89
N ALA A 270 -14.31 16.15 2.72
CA ALA A 270 -14.94 16.45 1.45
C ALA A 270 -15.81 15.29 0.90
N ILE A 271 -15.37 14.03 1.05
CA ILE A 271 -16.00 12.87 0.39
C ILE A 271 -17.11 12.26 1.24
N LEU A 272 -16.91 12.11 2.56
CA LEU A 272 -17.87 11.41 3.43
C LEU A 272 -19.31 11.96 3.35
N PRO A 273 -19.55 13.29 3.33
CA PRO A 273 -20.90 13.84 3.26
C PRO A 273 -21.68 13.43 2.00
N PHE A 274 -20.98 13.11 0.90
CA PHE A 274 -21.60 12.71 -0.36
C PHE A 274 -21.62 11.20 -0.57
N SER A 275 -21.05 10.42 0.34
CA SER A 275 -20.89 8.97 0.14
C SER A 275 -22.22 8.23 0.00
N ASP A 276 -23.25 8.62 0.76
CA ASP A 276 -24.58 8.00 0.66
C ASP A 276 -25.27 8.35 -0.66
N PHE A 277 -25.09 9.59 -1.14
CA PHE A 277 -25.61 10.01 -2.44
C PHE A 277 -24.95 9.22 -3.58
N ILE A 278 -23.63 9.07 -3.54
CA ILE A 278 -22.87 8.30 -4.53
C ILE A 278 -23.30 6.83 -4.51
N ASP A 279 -23.40 6.21 -3.33
CA ASP A 279 -23.82 4.81 -3.18
C ASP A 279 -25.25 4.60 -3.72
N HIS A 280 -26.17 5.49 -3.34
CA HIS A 280 -27.56 5.43 -3.81
C HIS A 280 -27.64 5.57 -5.33
N PHE A 281 -26.97 6.57 -5.91
CA PHE A 281 -26.90 6.75 -7.37
C PHE A 281 -26.33 5.51 -8.06
N GLN A 282 -25.25 4.95 -7.51
CA GLN A 282 -24.60 3.77 -8.07
C GLN A 282 -25.51 2.54 -8.08
N LEU A 283 -26.37 2.38 -7.07
CA LEU A 283 -27.28 1.24 -6.96
C LEU A 283 -28.54 1.40 -7.82
N THR A 284 -29.19 2.56 -7.76
CA THR A 284 -30.57 2.71 -8.25
C THR A 284 -30.65 3.15 -9.71
N ASN A 285 -29.70 3.97 -10.18
CA ASN A 285 -29.77 4.55 -11.52
C ASN A 285 -29.48 3.48 -12.60
N PRO A 286 -30.36 3.29 -13.61
CA PRO A 286 -30.12 2.35 -14.70
C PRO A 286 -28.82 2.59 -15.49
N TYR A 287 -28.37 3.84 -15.56
CA TYR A 287 -27.16 4.23 -16.30
C TYR A 287 -25.90 4.25 -15.42
N SER A 288 -26.01 3.94 -14.13
CA SER A 288 -24.88 3.90 -13.19
C SER A 288 -23.67 3.09 -13.70
N PRO A 289 -23.85 1.88 -14.29
CA PRO A 289 -22.73 1.12 -14.86
C PRO A 289 -21.90 1.91 -15.88
N LEU A 290 -22.58 2.57 -16.81
CA LEU A 290 -21.93 3.34 -17.87
C LEU A 290 -21.21 4.55 -17.29
N PHE A 291 -21.87 5.30 -16.40
CA PHE A 291 -21.26 6.44 -15.74
C PHE A 291 -20.05 6.05 -14.89
N THR A 292 -20.13 4.95 -14.16
CA THR A 292 -19.03 4.47 -13.31
C THR A 292 -17.81 4.07 -14.16
N ILE A 293 -18.03 3.29 -15.22
CA ILE A 293 -16.95 2.91 -16.15
C ILE A 293 -16.34 4.15 -16.81
N ALA A 294 -17.17 5.05 -17.35
CA ALA A 294 -16.71 6.25 -18.02
C ALA A 294 -15.92 7.17 -17.07
N PHE A 295 -16.41 7.38 -15.86
CA PHE A 295 -15.74 8.19 -14.84
C PHE A 295 -14.39 7.59 -14.44
N MET A 296 -14.33 6.28 -14.18
CA MET A 296 -13.08 5.62 -13.79
C MET A 296 -12.07 5.60 -14.94
N LEU A 297 -12.50 5.40 -16.19
CA LEU A 297 -11.61 5.51 -17.35
C LEU A 297 -11.11 6.95 -17.55
N LEU A 298 -12.00 7.95 -17.41
CA LEU A 298 -11.62 9.36 -17.50
C LEU A 298 -10.54 9.71 -16.48
N LEU A 299 -10.72 9.31 -15.22
CA LEU A 299 -9.73 9.50 -14.16
C LEU A 299 -8.37 8.84 -14.50
N GLN A 300 -8.35 7.67 -15.15
CA GLN A 300 -7.09 7.06 -15.61
C GLN A 300 -6.42 7.81 -16.77
N ILE A 301 -7.22 8.42 -17.65
CA ILE A 301 -6.72 9.21 -18.79
C ILE A 301 -6.08 10.51 -18.28
N ILE A 302 -6.73 11.19 -17.34
CA ILE A 302 -6.22 12.46 -16.77
C ILE A 302 -5.14 12.26 -15.71
N TYR A 303 -4.84 11.01 -15.31
CA TYR A 303 -3.81 10.70 -14.32
C TYR A 303 -2.46 11.33 -14.73
N PRO A 304 -1.71 11.95 -13.78
CA PRO A 304 -0.48 12.66 -14.07
C PRO A 304 0.53 11.85 -14.91
N LYS A 305 1.16 12.51 -15.89
CA LYS A 305 2.24 11.89 -16.67
C LYS A 305 3.52 11.91 -15.86
N THR A 306 4.17 10.75 -15.73
CA THR A 306 5.46 10.61 -15.07
C THR A 306 6.58 10.43 -16.09
N GLU A 307 7.75 11.01 -15.82
CA GLU A 307 8.94 10.84 -16.68
C GLU A 307 9.58 9.45 -16.51
N ARG A 308 9.44 8.87 -15.31
CA ARG A 308 9.90 7.53 -14.97
C ARG A 308 8.74 6.57 -14.78
N TRP A 309 8.97 5.30 -15.09
CA TRP A 309 8.02 4.24 -14.75
C TRP A 309 8.04 4.02 -13.24
N THR A 310 6.86 4.07 -12.62
CA THR A 310 6.63 3.73 -11.22
C THR A 310 5.46 2.76 -11.13
N PRO A 311 5.44 1.86 -10.13
CA PRO A 311 4.30 0.96 -9.91
C PRO A 311 3.00 1.69 -9.56
N ALA A 312 3.07 2.93 -9.05
CA ALA A 312 1.93 3.71 -8.56
C ALA A 312 0.77 3.84 -9.55
N ARG A 313 1.06 4.08 -10.84
CA ARG A 313 0.01 4.18 -11.88
C ARG A 313 -0.68 2.83 -12.12
N GLY A 314 0.10 1.75 -12.13
CA GLY A 314 -0.44 0.40 -12.24
C GLY A 314 -1.30 0.02 -11.03
N ASP A 315 -0.86 0.36 -9.82
CA ASP A 315 -1.63 0.12 -8.60
C ASP A 315 -2.92 0.94 -8.57
N THR A 316 -2.89 2.16 -9.08
CA THR A 316 -4.09 2.99 -9.26
C THR A 316 -5.08 2.31 -10.20
N ALA A 317 -4.62 1.72 -11.30
CA ALA A 317 -5.49 0.97 -12.22
C ALA A 317 -6.13 -0.26 -11.58
N VAL A 318 -5.40 -0.95 -10.70
CA VAL A 318 -5.90 -2.06 -9.88
C VAL A 318 -7.03 -1.60 -8.95
N ILE A 319 -6.81 -0.52 -8.21
CA ILE A 319 -7.77 0.03 -7.25
C ILE A 319 -9.04 0.49 -7.96
N MET A 320 -8.91 1.26 -9.05
CA MET A 320 -10.04 1.76 -9.81
C MET A 320 -10.81 0.66 -10.53
N GLY A 321 -10.12 -0.33 -11.08
CA GLY A 321 -10.77 -1.51 -11.66
C GLY A 321 -11.58 -2.25 -10.62
N THR A 322 -10.98 -2.51 -9.46
CA THR A 322 -11.65 -3.14 -8.32
C THR A 322 -12.91 -2.38 -7.92
N GLY A 323 -12.82 -1.06 -7.70
CA GLY A 323 -13.96 -0.20 -7.39
C GLY A 323 -15.07 -0.22 -8.45
N THR A 324 -14.69 -0.20 -9.73
CA THR A 324 -15.63 -0.33 -10.86
C THR A 324 -16.39 -1.66 -10.77
N GLY A 325 -15.68 -2.77 -10.56
CA GLY A 325 -16.29 -4.09 -10.41
C GLY A 325 -17.25 -4.17 -9.22
N PHE A 326 -16.87 -3.59 -8.07
CA PHE A 326 -17.71 -3.50 -6.89
C PHE A 326 -19.04 -2.77 -7.17
N ALA A 327 -18.97 -1.61 -7.82
CA ALA A 327 -20.15 -0.84 -8.20
C ALA A 327 -21.05 -1.60 -9.19
N LEU A 328 -20.46 -2.20 -10.24
CA LEU A 328 -21.19 -2.96 -11.25
C LEU A 328 -21.93 -4.16 -10.68
N GLY A 329 -21.25 -4.96 -9.84
CA GLY A 329 -21.88 -6.13 -9.24
C GLY A 329 -22.92 -5.74 -8.19
N SER A 330 -22.71 -4.65 -7.45
CA SER A 330 -23.71 -4.14 -6.50
C SER A 330 -24.97 -3.63 -7.21
N TRP A 331 -24.80 -2.87 -8.29
CA TRP A 331 -25.90 -2.44 -9.16
C TRP A 331 -26.67 -3.65 -9.70
N LEU A 332 -25.98 -4.68 -10.21
CA LEU A 332 -26.63 -5.87 -10.75
C LEU A 332 -27.44 -6.62 -9.67
N ASN A 333 -26.89 -6.78 -8.46
CA ASN A 333 -27.63 -7.36 -7.34
C ASN A 333 -28.90 -6.57 -7.02
N TYR A 334 -28.84 -5.23 -7.04
CA TYR A 334 -30.00 -4.39 -6.81
C TYR A 334 -31.05 -4.53 -7.93
N ARG A 335 -30.63 -4.50 -9.20
CA ARG A 335 -31.52 -4.63 -10.36
C ARG A 335 -32.21 -5.98 -10.46
N LEU A 336 -31.54 -7.06 -10.05
CA LEU A 336 -32.13 -8.40 -9.97
C LEU A 336 -33.01 -8.59 -8.72
N GLY A 337 -33.10 -7.58 -7.85
CA GLY A 337 -33.85 -7.66 -6.59
C GLY A 337 -33.25 -8.66 -5.61
N VAL A 338 -31.94 -8.92 -5.69
CA VAL A 338 -31.21 -9.72 -4.69
C VAL A 338 -31.00 -8.92 -3.42
N ILE A 339 -30.73 -7.62 -3.53
CA ILE A 339 -30.69 -6.70 -2.39
C ILE A 339 -31.88 -5.75 -2.48
N ARG A 340 -32.68 -5.64 -1.41
CA ARG A 340 -33.94 -4.87 -1.39
C ARG A 340 -34.04 -3.88 -0.24
N GLY A 341 -33.04 -3.87 0.64
CA GLY A 341 -32.97 -2.99 1.81
C GLY A 341 -33.56 -3.63 3.06
N PRO A 342 -33.26 -3.08 4.22
CA PRO A 342 -33.66 -3.64 5.50
C PRO A 342 -35.17 -3.42 5.75
N PRO A 343 -35.87 -4.40 6.37
CA PRO A 343 -37.29 -4.26 6.68
C PRO A 343 -37.55 -3.31 7.87
N ILE A 344 -36.51 -3.03 8.66
CA ILE A 344 -36.55 -2.16 9.84
C ILE A 344 -35.46 -1.08 9.74
N PRO A 345 -35.74 0.14 10.22
CA PRO A 345 -34.75 1.20 10.23
C PRO A 345 -33.61 0.89 11.23
N PRO A 346 -32.40 1.39 10.98
CA PRO A 346 -31.27 1.29 11.92
C PRO A 346 -31.51 2.17 13.18
N PRO A 347 -30.78 1.94 14.28
CA PRO A 347 -29.61 1.06 14.43
C PRO A 347 -29.95 -0.42 14.69
N TYR A 348 -29.05 -1.31 14.29
CA TYR A 348 -29.17 -2.76 14.47
C TYR A 348 -28.31 -3.26 15.63
N MET A 349 -28.85 -4.20 16.41
CA MET A 349 -28.06 -4.89 17.44
C MET A 349 -26.99 -5.79 16.79
N ILE A 350 -25.77 -5.77 17.34
CA ILE A 350 -24.68 -6.65 16.87
C ILE A 350 -24.96 -8.09 17.33
N MET A 351 -25.19 -8.98 16.36
CA MET A 351 -25.30 -10.41 16.60
C MET A 351 -23.92 -11.06 16.56
N TRP A 352 -23.36 -11.37 17.72
CA TRP A 352 -22.07 -12.04 17.81
C TRP A 352 -22.14 -13.46 17.25
N PRO A 353 -21.22 -13.84 16.34
CA PRO A 353 -21.30 -15.13 15.66
C PRO A 353 -20.98 -16.28 16.62
N GLY A 354 -21.89 -17.25 16.73
CA GLY A 354 -21.57 -18.55 17.33
C GLY A 354 -20.66 -19.40 16.43
N TYR A 355 -20.20 -20.55 16.92
CA TYR A 355 -19.27 -21.45 16.20
C TYR A 355 -19.72 -21.83 14.79
N LYS A 356 -21.02 -22.07 14.59
CA LYS A 356 -21.59 -22.41 13.27
C LYS A 356 -21.47 -21.25 12.29
N VAL A 357 -21.80 -20.03 12.71
CA VAL A 357 -21.73 -18.83 11.86
C VAL A 357 -20.27 -18.52 11.53
N PHE A 358 -19.38 -18.68 12.50
CA PHE A 358 -17.94 -18.54 12.30
C PHE A 358 -17.40 -19.57 11.28
N GLY A 359 -17.77 -20.85 11.41
CA GLY A 359 -17.38 -21.89 10.45
C GLY A 359 -17.90 -21.61 9.03
N LEU A 360 -19.15 -21.16 8.90
CA LEU A 360 -19.71 -20.73 7.61
C LEU A 360 -18.98 -19.50 7.06
N ALA A 361 -18.57 -18.57 7.91
CA ALA A 361 -17.82 -17.40 7.48
C ALA A 361 -16.44 -17.75 6.92
N LEU A 362 -15.74 -18.68 7.57
CA LEU A 362 -14.48 -19.22 7.08
C LEU A 362 -14.68 -19.97 5.75
N LEU A 363 -15.73 -20.76 5.64
CA LEU A 363 -16.06 -21.49 4.40
C LEU A 363 -16.33 -20.53 3.23
N ARG A 364 -17.15 -19.49 3.43
CA ARG A 364 -17.38 -18.43 2.44
C ARG A 364 -16.07 -17.75 2.05
N ALA A 365 -15.22 -17.42 3.02
CA ALA A 365 -13.94 -16.79 2.76
C ALA A 365 -13.02 -17.67 1.89
N ILE A 366 -12.90 -18.96 2.21
CA ILE A 366 -12.07 -19.91 1.43
C ILE A 366 -12.59 -20.05 -0.01
N ILE A 367 -13.89 -20.31 -0.17
CA ILE A 367 -14.50 -20.49 -1.49
C ILE A 367 -14.39 -19.19 -2.30
N GLY A 368 -14.75 -18.06 -1.70
CA GLY A 368 -14.73 -16.76 -2.36
C GLY A 368 -13.31 -16.32 -2.75
N ILE A 369 -12.32 -16.49 -1.87
CA ILE A 369 -10.91 -16.19 -2.20
C ILE A 369 -10.43 -17.10 -3.33
N SER A 370 -10.83 -18.37 -3.35
CA SER A 370 -10.51 -19.28 -4.45
C SER A 370 -11.10 -18.77 -5.78
N CYS A 371 -12.34 -18.28 -5.78
CA CYS A 371 -12.95 -17.63 -6.95
C CYS A 371 -12.16 -16.39 -7.40
N ILE A 372 -11.69 -15.56 -6.45
CA ILE A 372 -10.87 -14.37 -6.76
C ILE A 372 -9.55 -14.78 -7.43
N VAL A 373 -8.85 -15.76 -6.86
CA VAL A 373 -7.56 -16.24 -7.40
C VAL A 373 -7.74 -16.83 -8.80
N ALA A 374 -8.76 -17.66 -9.01
CA ALA A 374 -9.09 -18.23 -10.30
C ALA A 374 -9.42 -17.13 -11.34
N THR A 375 -10.24 -16.15 -10.95
CA THR A 375 -10.60 -15.00 -11.79
C THR A 375 -9.35 -14.20 -12.17
N ARG A 376 -8.48 -13.90 -11.20
CA ARG A 376 -7.22 -13.19 -11.46
C ARG A 376 -6.34 -13.95 -12.44
N ALA A 377 -6.18 -15.27 -12.27
CA ALA A 377 -5.35 -16.08 -13.15
C ALA A 377 -5.91 -16.11 -14.59
N PHE A 378 -7.22 -16.29 -14.73
CA PHE A 378 -7.90 -16.31 -16.03
C PHE A 378 -7.82 -14.95 -16.73
N PHE A 379 -8.35 -13.89 -16.11
CA PHE A 379 -8.45 -12.58 -16.75
C PHE A 379 -7.09 -11.92 -16.98
N LYS A 380 -6.11 -12.13 -16.09
CA LYS A 380 -4.74 -11.63 -16.32
C LYS A 380 -4.15 -12.23 -17.60
N SER A 381 -4.35 -13.53 -17.81
CA SER A 381 -3.82 -14.24 -18.97
C SER A 381 -4.54 -13.83 -20.25
N VAL A 382 -5.88 -13.84 -20.23
CA VAL A 382 -6.73 -13.51 -21.39
C VAL A 382 -6.55 -12.05 -21.80
N THR A 383 -6.66 -11.11 -20.86
CA THR A 383 -6.61 -9.67 -21.18
C THR A 383 -5.22 -9.27 -21.69
N TYR A 384 -4.16 -9.78 -21.07
CA TYR A 384 -2.80 -9.53 -21.53
C TYR A 384 -2.55 -10.10 -22.94
N GLY A 385 -2.95 -11.34 -23.18
CA GLY A 385 -2.83 -11.97 -24.49
C GLY A 385 -3.58 -11.20 -25.58
N LEU A 386 -4.82 -10.80 -25.31
CA LEU A 386 -5.65 -10.02 -26.23
C LEU A 386 -5.03 -8.66 -26.53
N LEU A 387 -4.56 -7.93 -25.51
CA LEU A 387 -3.95 -6.61 -25.70
C LEU A 387 -2.62 -6.71 -26.47
N CYS A 388 -1.77 -7.70 -26.16
CA CYS A 388 -0.56 -7.95 -26.95
C CYS A 388 -0.88 -8.25 -28.42
N PHE A 389 -1.92 -9.04 -28.67
CA PHE A 389 -2.38 -9.35 -30.02
C PHE A 389 -2.89 -8.11 -30.76
N VAL A 390 -3.78 -7.33 -30.14
CA VAL A 390 -4.36 -6.11 -30.73
C VAL A 390 -3.29 -5.05 -30.99
N MET A 391 -2.37 -4.88 -30.04
CA MET A 391 -1.30 -3.87 -30.14
C MET A 391 -0.09 -4.36 -30.97
N ARG A 392 -0.10 -5.62 -31.45
CA ARG A 392 1.01 -6.27 -32.17
C ARG A 392 2.35 -6.17 -31.44
N VAL A 393 2.33 -6.49 -30.15
CA VAL A 393 3.51 -6.44 -29.29
C VAL A 393 3.87 -7.85 -28.82
N ASP A 394 5.17 -8.18 -28.77
CA ASP A 394 5.64 -9.47 -28.26
C ASP A 394 5.23 -9.67 -26.80
N SER A 395 4.50 -10.74 -26.54
CA SER A 395 3.98 -11.12 -25.22
C SER A 395 5.07 -11.61 -24.27
N LYS A 396 6.23 -12.02 -24.80
CA LYS A 396 7.37 -12.53 -24.02
C LYS A 396 8.33 -11.45 -23.53
N ASP A 397 8.33 -10.27 -24.15
CA ASP A 397 9.20 -9.15 -23.75
C ASP A 397 8.68 -8.46 -22.47
N LEU A 398 9.60 -8.20 -21.52
CA LEU A 398 9.31 -7.49 -20.28
C LEU A 398 8.99 -6.01 -20.53
N LYS A 399 9.61 -5.38 -21.53
CA LYS A 399 9.32 -3.97 -21.87
C LYS A 399 7.90 -3.80 -22.40
N SER A 400 7.37 -4.80 -23.08
CA SER A 400 5.97 -4.86 -23.52
C SER A 400 4.98 -4.81 -22.36
N LYS A 401 5.30 -5.46 -21.23
CA LYS A 401 4.47 -5.45 -20.02
C LYS A 401 4.41 -4.11 -19.32
N GLN A 402 5.42 -3.26 -19.52
CA GLN A 402 5.53 -1.93 -18.92
C GLN A 402 5.00 -0.83 -19.85
N LYS A 403 4.59 -1.16 -21.08
CA LYS A 403 3.92 -0.19 -21.96
C LYS A 403 2.59 0.19 -21.34
N ILE A 404 2.40 1.49 -21.10
CA ILE A 404 1.20 2.06 -20.46
C ILE A 404 -0.09 1.57 -21.15
N LEU A 405 -0.10 1.51 -22.49
CA LEU A 405 -1.25 1.06 -23.29
C LEU A 405 -1.60 -0.43 -23.13
N VAL A 406 -0.70 -1.24 -22.57
CA VAL A 406 -0.94 -2.66 -22.30
C VAL A 406 -1.15 -2.88 -20.81
N GLU A 407 -0.28 -2.32 -19.96
CA GLU A 407 -0.31 -2.53 -18.52
C GLU A 407 -1.62 -2.04 -17.88
N ILE A 408 -2.01 -0.80 -18.18
CA ILE A 408 -3.11 -0.13 -17.50
C ILE A 408 -4.46 -0.76 -17.87
N PRO A 409 -4.81 -0.95 -19.17
CA PRO A 409 -6.06 -1.63 -19.52
C PRO A 409 -6.10 -3.08 -19.04
N ALA A 410 -4.98 -3.80 -19.09
CA ALA A 410 -4.92 -5.19 -18.61
C ALA A 410 -5.26 -5.30 -17.11
N LYS A 411 -4.65 -4.43 -16.29
CA LYS A 411 -4.93 -4.35 -14.86
C LYS A 411 -6.37 -3.90 -14.61
N PHE A 412 -6.83 -2.84 -15.26
CA PHE A 412 -8.18 -2.31 -15.06
C PHE A 412 -9.27 -3.37 -15.33
N ILE A 413 -9.21 -4.05 -16.47
CA ILE A 413 -10.20 -5.10 -16.84
C ILE A 413 -10.13 -6.28 -15.87
N THR A 414 -8.92 -6.78 -15.58
CA THR A 414 -8.74 -7.92 -14.68
C THR A 414 -9.33 -7.65 -13.30
N TYR A 415 -9.07 -6.46 -12.75
CA TYR A 415 -9.53 -6.12 -11.41
C TYR A 415 -11.00 -5.67 -11.38
N THR A 416 -11.54 -5.18 -12.49
CA THR A 416 -13.00 -5.01 -12.66
C THR A 416 -13.71 -6.36 -12.57
N ALA A 417 -13.19 -7.40 -13.22
CA ALA A 417 -13.73 -8.74 -13.11
C ALA A 417 -13.65 -9.28 -11.67
N ILE A 418 -12.53 -9.03 -10.96
CA ILE A 418 -12.38 -9.42 -9.55
C ILE A 418 -13.42 -8.71 -8.66
N GLY A 419 -13.57 -7.38 -8.77
CA GLY A 419 -14.58 -6.64 -8.00
C GLY A 419 -16.01 -7.11 -8.25
N PHE A 420 -16.32 -7.45 -9.51
CA PHE A 420 -17.62 -8.01 -9.88
C PHE A 420 -17.83 -9.42 -9.31
N VAL A 421 -16.79 -10.26 -9.30
CA VAL A 421 -16.84 -11.59 -8.69
C VAL A 421 -17.08 -11.50 -7.18
N ILE A 422 -16.45 -10.55 -6.50
CA ILE A 422 -16.62 -10.37 -5.05
C ILE A 422 -18.07 -10.02 -4.71
N THR A 423 -18.70 -9.15 -5.49
CA THR A 423 -20.04 -8.62 -5.18
C THR A 423 -21.18 -9.44 -5.74
N TYR A 424 -21.00 -10.12 -6.87
CA TYR A 424 -22.09 -10.85 -7.53
C TYR A 424 -21.84 -12.35 -7.62
N VAL A 425 -20.74 -12.77 -8.25
CA VAL A 425 -20.51 -14.20 -8.57
C VAL A 425 -20.31 -15.04 -7.32
N ALA A 426 -19.46 -14.61 -6.37
CA ALA A 426 -19.21 -15.36 -5.15
C ALA A 426 -20.47 -15.46 -4.26
N PRO A 427 -21.24 -14.36 -4.01
CA PRO A 427 -22.53 -14.46 -3.34
C PRO A 427 -23.53 -15.38 -4.05
N PHE A 428 -23.57 -15.37 -5.38
CA PHE A 428 -24.39 -16.30 -6.15
C PHE A 428 -23.98 -17.76 -5.92
N VAL A 429 -22.67 -18.07 -5.90
CA VAL A 429 -22.16 -19.40 -5.54
C VAL A 429 -22.55 -19.77 -4.10
N PHE A 430 -22.48 -18.85 -3.15
CA PHE A 430 -22.90 -19.10 -1.77
C PHE A 430 -24.39 -19.43 -1.67
N ARG A 431 -25.24 -18.79 -2.49
CA ARG A 431 -26.66 -19.16 -2.60
C ARG A 431 -26.86 -20.56 -3.12
N LEU A 432 -26.16 -20.93 -4.19
CA LEU A 432 -26.23 -22.29 -4.76
C LEU A 432 -25.81 -23.36 -3.76
N LEU A 433 -24.85 -23.04 -2.89
CA LEU A 433 -24.36 -23.94 -1.85
C LEU A 433 -25.16 -23.86 -0.53
N CYS A 434 -26.24 -23.07 -0.48
CA CYS A 434 -27.04 -22.84 0.74
C CYS A 434 -26.21 -22.33 1.94
N ILE A 435 -25.12 -21.62 1.66
CA ILE A 435 -24.27 -21.00 2.67
C ILE A 435 -24.32 -19.48 2.59
N GLU A 436 -25.30 -18.85 1.96
CA GLU A 436 -25.39 -17.37 1.97
C GLU A 436 -25.61 -16.84 3.41
N ARG A 437 -25.21 -15.59 3.67
CA ARG A 437 -25.49 -14.93 4.95
C ARG A 437 -26.94 -14.44 4.96
N ALA A 438 -27.69 -14.73 6.02
CA ALA A 438 -29.11 -14.40 6.14
C ALA A 438 -29.45 -12.91 5.91
N THR A 439 -28.58 -12.00 6.35
CA THR A 439 -28.77 -10.54 6.22
C THR A 439 -28.26 -9.97 4.90
N ALA A 440 -27.78 -10.79 3.95
CA ALA A 440 -27.24 -10.27 2.69
C ALA A 440 -28.29 -9.50 1.85
N PHE A 441 -29.56 -9.87 1.94
CA PHE A 441 -30.65 -9.24 1.19
C PHE A 441 -30.98 -7.81 1.66
N THR A 442 -30.55 -7.42 2.86
CA THR A 442 -30.88 -6.13 3.49
C THR A 442 -29.87 -5.01 3.19
N GLU A 443 -28.94 -5.22 2.26
CA GLU A 443 -27.74 -4.39 2.09
C GLU A 443 -27.86 -3.31 1.01
N VAL A 444 -28.86 -2.43 1.18
CA VAL A 444 -29.03 -1.21 0.38
C VAL A 444 -28.50 -0.01 1.16
#